data_AF-A0A5S6QTB5-F1
#
_entry.id   AF-A0A5S6QTB5-F1
#
_cell.length_a   1.000
_cell.length_b   1.000
_cell.length_c   1.000
_cell.angle_alpha   90.00
_cell.angle_beta   90.00
_cell.angle_gamma   90.00
#
_symmetry.space_group_name_H-M   'P 1'
#
loop_
_entity.id
_entity.type
_entity.pdbx_description
1 polymer ?
#
loop_
_entity_poly.entity_id
_entity_poly.type
_entity_poly.pdbx_seq_one_letter_code
_entity_poly.pdbx_strand_id
1 'polypeptide(L)'
;MRCQRTAVVAYNLYMRARVRLEEEKRMDRLFSRACILCLGRLQARQMSRRVPKPGKPPNLPLAKTKRYRVMHIPWQDPAEVKEMLWRRHVYNCAVKSIREYYRQCIAGKQTESLASASYHDEIEQEFKMLLEENDALNKKQADKREAESVEKRRRMEEEIVAMVEKHVQQSSVELEKREKEVLEWIERSKDFVTLDNMDEMIERALESPVDFNFAMDVHGRMFKGKPLVKYNTENLLLTKPVSEETVARIPFGRLKDLSDESTQQTLTN
;
A
#
# COMPACT_ATOMS: atom_id res chain seq x y z
N MET A 1 18.75 6.99 -30.43
CA MET A 1 18.70 5.93 -29.40
C MET A 1 17.46 5.96 -28.48
N ARG A 2 16.79 7.10 -28.20
CA ARG A 2 15.63 7.15 -27.28
C ARG A 2 14.30 6.60 -27.84
N CYS A 3 14.06 6.65 -29.16
CA CYS A 3 12.81 6.15 -29.77
C CYS A 3 12.63 4.63 -29.82
N GLN A 4 13.71 3.84 -29.82
CA GLN A 4 13.58 2.38 -29.90
C GLN A 4 13.23 1.74 -28.55
N ARG A 5 13.71 2.32 -27.44
CA ARG A 5 13.39 1.83 -26.08
C ARG A 5 11.92 2.07 -25.71
N THR A 6 11.33 3.19 -26.12
CA THR A 6 9.91 3.49 -25.86
C THR A 6 8.97 2.56 -26.64
N ALA A 7 9.32 2.22 -27.89
CA ALA A 7 8.54 1.30 -28.72
C ALA A 7 8.52 -0.13 -28.14
N VAL A 8 9.65 -0.62 -27.61
CA VAL A 8 9.74 -1.96 -27.00
C VAL A 8 8.93 -2.02 -25.70
N VAL A 9 8.97 -0.97 -24.87
CA VAL A 9 8.16 -0.91 -23.64
C VAL A 9 6.67 -0.86 -23.96
N ALA A 10 6.25 -0.07 -24.96
CA ALA A 10 4.86 0.00 -25.40
C ALA A 10 4.37 -1.35 -25.96
N TYR A 11 5.19 -2.04 -26.77
CA TYR A 11 4.86 -3.36 -27.31
C TYR A 11 4.70 -4.41 -26.20
N ASN A 12 5.60 -4.42 -25.20
CA ASN A 12 5.51 -5.33 -24.07
C ASN A 12 4.28 -5.05 -23.18
N LEU A 13 3.92 -3.78 -23.00
CA LEU A 13 2.71 -3.40 -22.27
C LEU A 13 1.44 -3.85 -23.02
N TYR A 14 1.42 -3.66 -24.34
CA TYR A 14 0.32 -4.10 -25.21
C TYR A 14 0.16 -5.63 -25.21
N MET A 15 1.26 -6.38 -25.32
CA MET A 15 1.22 -7.84 -25.27
C MET A 15 0.74 -8.35 -23.90
N ARG A 16 1.16 -7.74 -22.79
CA ARG A 16 0.65 -8.07 -21.44
C ARG A 16 -0.84 -7.75 -21.27
N ALA A 17 -1.31 -6.63 -21.81
CA ALA A 17 -2.73 -6.28 -21.77
C ALA A 17 -3.58 -7.24 -22.62
N ARG A 18 -3.06 -7.66 -23.78
CA ARG A 18 -3.73 -8.60 -24.67
C ARG A 18 -3.85 -10.01 -24.08
N VAL A 19 -2.80 -10.49 -23.41
CA VAL A 19 -2.84 -11.78 -22.68
C VAL A 19 -3.87 -11.73 -21.54
N ARG A 20 -3.95 -10.64 -20.76
CA ARG A 20 -4.98 -10.47 -19.72
C ARG A 20 -6.40 -10.48 -20.28
N LEU A 21 -6.65 -9.81 -21.40
CA LEU A 21 -7.96 -9.81 -22.07
C LEU A 21 -8.33 -11.20 -22.64
N GLU A 22 -7.34 -11.98 -23.09
CA GLU A 22 -7.56 -13.36 -23.55
C GLU A 22 -7.86 -14.31 -22.37
N GLU A 23 -7.24 -14.10 -21.21
CA GLU A 23 -7.52 -14.82 -19.97
C GLU A 23 -8.91 -14.51 -19.40
N GLU A 24 -9.32 -13.24 -19.37
CA GLU A 24 -10.68 -12.85 -18.95
C GLU A 24 -11.74 -13.46 -19.86
N LYS A 25 -11.57 -13.38 -21.19
CA LYS A 25 -12.47 -14.04 -22.16
C LYS A 25 -12.46 -15.57 -22.04
N ARG A 26 -11.37 -16.18 -21.57
CA ARG A 26 -11.31 -17.62 -21.29
C ARG A 26 -12.10 -17.96 -20.04
N MET A 27 -12.01 -17.16 -18.98
CA MET A 27 -12.80 -17.32 -17.76
C MET A 27 -14.30 -17.14 -18.01
N ASP A 28 -14.70 -16.15 -18.79
CA ASP A 28 -16.11 -15.94 -19.17
C ASP A 28 -16.67 -17.12 -19.99
N ARG A 29 -15.88 -17.70 -20.90
CA ARG A 29 -16.26 -18.90 -21.65
C ARG A 29 -16.37 -20.14 -20.76
N LEU A 30 -15.50 -20.27 -19.76
CA LEU A 30 -15.58 -21.36 -18.78
C LEU A 30 -16.81 -21.20 -17.88
N PHE A 31 -17.11 -19.98 -17.43
CA PHE A 31 -18.32 -19.68 -16.65
C PHE A 31 -19.60 -19.94 -17.45
N SER A 32 -19.64 -19.53 -18.72
CA SER A 32 -20.78 -19.78 -19.62
C SER A 32 -20.97 -21.27 -19.90
N ARG A 33 -19.89 -22.04 -20.14
CA ARG A 33 -19.96 -23.50 -20.32
C ARG A 33 -20.35 -24.24 -19.03
N ALA A 34 -19.89 -23.77 -17.86
CA ALA A 34 -20.29 -24.33 -16.57
C ALA A 34 -21.78 -24.09 -16.27
N CYS A 35 -22.33 -22.93 -16.67
CA CYS A 35 -23.75 -22.62 -16.52
C CYS A 35 -24.63 -23.49 -17.44
N ILE A 36 -24.19 -23.75 -18.67
CA ILE A 36 -24.89 -24.63 -19.63
C ILE A 36 -24.87 -26.10 -19.15
N LEU A 37 -23.77 -26.57 -18.55
CA LEU A 37 -23.68 -27.93 -17.96
C LEU A 37 -24.55 -28.10 -16.71
N CYS A 38 -24.73 -27.06 -15.90
CA CYS A 38 -25.65 -27.08 -14.76
C CYS A 38 -27.12 -27.08 -15.20
N LEU A 39 -27.46 -26.33 -16.25
CA LEU A 39 -28.83 -26.27 -16.78
C LEU A 39 -29.21 -27.55 -17.57
N GLY A 40 -28.24 -28.26 -18.16
CA GLY A 40 -28.47 -29.50 -18.90
C GLY A 40 -28.82 -30.72 -18.05
N ARG A 41 -28.49 -30.73 -16.75
CA ARG A 41 -28.82 -31.84 -15.83
C ARG A 41 -30.21 -31.72 -15.17
N LEU A 42 -30.89 -30.58 -15.31
CA LEU A 42 -32.22 -30.35 -14.74
C LEU A 42 -33.39 -30.83 -15.62
N GLN A 43 -33.12 -31.42 -16.79
CA GLN A 43 -34.13 -32.05 -17.63
C GLN A 43 -34.26 -33.57 -17.39
N ALA A 44 -33.86 -34.05 -16.22
CA ALA A 44 -34.36 -35.31 -15.70
C ALA A 44 -35.88 -35.14 -15.52
N ARG A 45 -36.64 -35.66 -16.50
CA ARG A 45 -38.10 -35.71 -16.59
C ARG A 45 -38.72 -35.73 -15.20
N GLN A 46 -39.15 -34.56 -14.72
CA GLN A 46 -39.97 -34.41 -13.52
C GLN A 46 -41.37 -34.94 -13.85
N MET A 47 -41.47 -36.25 -14.03
CA MET A 47 -42.72 -37.00 -13.87
C MET A 47 -43.00 -37.17 -12.38
N SER A 48 -42.72 -36.16 -11.56
CA SER A 48 -43.17 -36.14 -10.17
C SER A 48 -44.68 -35.88 -10.22
N ARG A 49 -45.45 -36.73 -9.53
CA ARG A 49 -46.88 -36.52 -9.39
C ARG A 49 -47.05 -35.19 -8.68
N ARG A 50 -47.58 -34.17 -9.36
CA ARG A 50 -47.91 -32.88 -8.73
C ARG A 50 -48.70 -33.17 -7.45
N VAL A 51 -48.26 -32.57 -6.34
CA VAL A 51 -48.97 -32.71 -5.06
C VAL A 51 -50.41 -32.23 -5.29
N PRO A 52 -51.44 -33.04 -4.99
CA PRO A 52 -52.82 -32.62 -5.15
C PRO A 52 -53.06 -31.35 -4.34
N LYS A 53 -53.88 -30.43 -4.86
CA LYS A 53 -54.19 -29.17 -4.17
C LYS A 53 -54.72 -29.49 -2.76
N PRO A 54 -54.20 -28.84 -1.70
CA PRO A 54 -54.67 -29.10 -0.35
C PRO A 54 -56.16 -28.81 -0.24
N GLY A 55 -56.89 -29.71 0.42
CA GLY A 55 -58.31 -29.54 0.69
C GLY A 55 -58.58 -28.42 1.71
N LYS A 56 -59.86 -28.22 2.05
CA LYS A 56 -60.23 -27.27 3.11
C LYS A 56 -59.64 -27.74 4.45
N PRO A 57 -59.01 -26.86 5.24
CA PRO A 57 -58.48 -27.21 6.55
C PRO A 57 -59.62 -27.57 7.54
N PRO A 58 -59.37 -28.44 8.55
CA PRO A 58 -60.41 -28.92 9.48
C PRO A 58 -61.12 -27.83 10.29
N ASN A 59 -60.48 -26.68 10.47
CA ASN A 59 -61.00 -25.53 11.23
C ASN A 59 -62.05 -24.70 10.48
N LEU A 60 -62.22 -24.91 9.16
CA LEU A 60 -63.16 -24.16 8.35
C LEU A 60 -64.54 -24.81 8.40
N PRO A 61 -65.61 -24.05 8.69
CA PRO A 61 -66.95 -24.60 8.71
C PRO A 61 -67.37 -25.06 7.31
N LEU A 62 -68.24 -26.07 7.27
CA LEU A 62 -68.81 -26.57 6.03
C LEU A 62 -69.64 -25.47 5.35
N ALA A 63 -69.63 -25.43 4.01
CA ALA A 63 -70.40 -24.45 3.25
C ALA A 63 -71.91 -24.60 3.53
N LYS A 64 -72.64 -23.48 3.58
CA LYS A 64 -74.10 -23.46 3.84
C LYS A 64 -74.88 -24.39 2.91
N THR A 65 -74.47 -24.47 1.64
CA THR A 65 -75.05 -25.36 0.61
C THR A 65 -74.76 -26.85 0.80
N LYS A 66 -73.75 -27.21 1.60
CA LYS A 66 -73.36 -28.60 1.88
C LYS A 66 -73.79 -29.07 3.27
N ARG A 67 -74.19 -28.15 4.17
CA ARG A 67 -74.60 -28.45 5.57
C ARG A 67 -75.70 -29.50 5.68
N TYR A 68 -76.67 -29.48 4.77
CA TYR A 68 -77.84 -30.38 4.79
C TYR A 68 -77.93 -31.26 3.53
N ARG A 69 -76.87 -31.33 2.72
CA ARG A 69 -76.89 -32.12 1.49
C ARG A 69 -76.64 -33.59 1.81
N VAL A 70 -77.69 -34.40 1.75
CA VAL A 70 -77.57 -35.87 1.77
C VAL A 70 -77.18 -36.35 0.38
N MET A 71 -76.16 -37.21 0.29
CA MET A 71 -75.77 -37.83 -0.98
C MET A 71 -76.69 -39.02 -1.24
N HIS A 72 -77.51 -38.94 -2.30
CA HIS A 72 -78.30 -40.07 -2.77
C HIS A 72 -77.43 -40.92 -3.70
N ILE A 73 -77.14 -42.13 -3.26
CA ILE A 73 -76.42 -43.11 -4.08
C ILE A 73 -77.45 -43.76 -5.01
N PRO A 74 -77.24 -43.78 -6.34
CA PRO A 74 -78.16 -44.45 -7.24
C PRO A 74 -78.19 -45.95 -6.94
N TRP A 75 -79.36 -46.57 -7.08
CA TRP A 75 -79.48 -48.02 -6.96
C TRP A 75 -78.70 -48.68 -8.10
N GLN A 76 -77.91 -49.70 -7.77
CA GLN A 76 -77.07 -50.43 -8.72
C GLN A 76 -77.59 -51.86 -8.84
N ASP A 77 -77.49 -52.42 -10.03
CA ASP A 77 -77.87 -53.81 -10.26
C ASP A 77 -76.93 -54.76 -9.49
N PRO A 78 -77.44 -55.71 -8.68
CA PRO A 78 -76.60 -56.60 -7.90
C PRO A 78 -75.64 -57.47 -8.73
N ALA A 79 -76.01 -57.84 -9.96
CA ALA A 79 -75.14 -58.67 -10.81
C ALA A 79 -73.92 -57.87 -11.29
N GLU A 80 -74.13 -56.63 -11.75
CA GLU A 80 -73.05 -55.73 -12.14
C GLU A 80 -72.08 -55.43 -11.00
N VAL A 81 -72.60 -55.18 -9.79
CA VAL A 81 -71.77 -54.91 -8.60
C VAL A 81 -70.88 -56.11 -8.27
N LYS A 82 -71.44 -57.33 -8.34
CA LYS A 82 -70.69 -58.56 -8.09
C LYS A 82 -69.55 -58.72 -9.09
N GLU A 83 -69.82 -58.51 -10.37
CA GLU A 83 -68.80 -58.58 -11.41
C GLU A 83 -67.72 -57.49 -11.26
N MET A 84 -68.13 -56.25 -10.98
CA MET A 84 -67.22 -55.12 -10.74
C MET A 84 -66.27 -55.42 -9.57
N LEU A 85 -66.79 -55.93 -8.45
CA LEU A 85 -66.00 -56.27 -7.28
C LEU A 85 -65.00 -57.40 -7.59
N TRP A 86 -65.44 -58.43 -8.33
CA TRP A 86 -64.57 -59.51 -8.79
C TRP A 86 -63.43 -58.99 -9.69
N ARG A 87 -63.75 -58.23 -10.74
CA ARG A 87 -62.76 -57.64 -11.66
C ARG A 87 -61.77 -56.74 -10.92
N ARG A 88 -62.26 -55.91 -9.99
CA ARG A 88 -61.42 -55.07 -9.12
C ARG A 88 -60.49 -55.90 -8.25
N HIS A 89 -60.98 -57.00 -7.69
CA HIS A 89 -60.16 -57.90 -6.88
C HIS A 89 -59.04 -58.52 -7.72
N VAL A 90 -59.38 -59.13 -8.86
CA VAL A 90 -58.41 -59.77 -9.78
C VAL A 90 -57.34 -58.77 -10.23
N TYR A 91 -57.75 -57.57 -10.69
CA TYR A 91 -56.82 -56.51 -11.10
C TYR A 91 -55.89 -56.08 -9.96
N ASN A 92 -56.43 -55.83 -8.77
CA ASN A 92 -55.61 -55.40 -7.63
C ASN A 92 -54.63 -56.48 -7.19
N CYS A 93 -55.01 -57.75 -7.25
CA CYS A 93 -54.11 -58.87 -6.98
C CYS A 93 -52.94 -58.88 -7.98
N ALA A 94 -53.22 -58.73 -9.29
CA ALA A 94 -52.18 -58.65 -10.32
C ALA A 94 -51.25 -57.43 -10.16
N VAL A 95 -51.79 -56.24 -9.85
CA VAL A 95 -50.95 -55.05 -9.62
C VAL A 95 -50.12 -55.18 -8.35
N LYS A 96 -50.66 -55.82 -7.30
CA LYS A 96 -49.91 -56.10 -6.06
C LYS A 96 -48.75 -57.05 -6.32
N SER A 97 -48.95 -58.13 -7.08
CA SER A 97 -47.87 -59.07 -7.40
C SER A 97 -46.76 -58.42 -8.22
N ILE A 98 -47.11 -57.61 -9.23
CA ILE A 98 -46.14 -56.83 -10.02
C ILE A 98 -45.34 -55.88 -9.12
N ARG A 99 -46.01 -55.17 -8.20
CA ARG A 99 -45.34 -54.27 -7.26
C ARG A 99 -44.36 -55.01 -6.36
N GLU A 100 -44.75 -56.18 -5.89
CA GLU A 100 -43.91 -56.99 -5.00
C GLU A 100 -42.67 -57.52 -5.71
N TYR A 101 -42.83 -58.00 -6.94
CA TYR A 101 -41.70 -58.38 -7.79
C TYR A 101 -40.66 -57.24 -7.91
N TYR A 102 -41.10 -56.03 -8.24
CA TYR A 102 -40.18 -54.90 -8.34
C TYR A 102 -39.54 -54.50 -7.01
N ARG A 103 -40.26 -54.63 -5.87
CA ARG A 103 -39.66 -54.42 -4.54
C ARG A 103 -38.53 -55.40 -4.28
N GLN A 104 -38.73 -56.67 -4.59
CA GLN A 104 -37.71 -57.70 -4.45
C GLN A 104 -36.51 -57.43 -5.37
N CYS A 105 -36.72 -57.02 -6.61
CA CYS A 105 -35.62 -56.62 -7.50
C CYS A 105 -34.81 -55.43 -6.96
N ILE A 106 -35.48 -54.44 -6.37
CA ILE A 106 -34.79 -53.28 -5.78
C ILE A 106 -34.00 -53.71 -4.54
N ALA A 107 -34.59 -54.52 -3.66
CA ALA A 107 -33.92 -55.05 -2.48
C ALA A 107 -32.71 -55.94 -2.87
N GLY A 108 -32.85 -56.80 -3.88
CA GLY A 108 -31.76 -57.63 -4.40
C GLY A 108 -30.58 -56.81 -4.94
N LYS A 109 -30.85 -55.72 -5.66
CA LYS A 109 -29.80 -54.79 -6.12
C LYS A 109 -29.07 -54.09 -4.97
N GLN A 110 -29.77 -53.79 -3.88
CA GLN A 110 -29.14 -53.24 -2.67
C GLN A 110 -28.20 -54.26 -2.04
N THR A 111 -28.57 -55.54 -2.00
CA THR A 111 -27.70 -56.61 -1.48
C THR A 111 -26.51 -56.88 -2.40
N GLU A 112 -26.66 -56.80 -3.72
CA GLU A 112 -25.55 -56.90 -4.68
C GLU A 112 -24.57 -55.73 -4.53
N SER A 113 -25.07 -54.53 -4.22
CA SER A 113 -24.21 -53.38 -3.89
C SER A 113 -23.44 -53.54 -2.58
N LEU A 114 -23.89 -54.40 -1.65
CA LEU A 114 -23.13 -54.73 -0.43
C LEU A 114 -22.03 -55.75 -0.69
N ALA A 115 -22.16 -56.58 -1.75
CA ALA A 115 -21.05 -57.38 -2.26
C ALA A 115 -19.92 -56.51 -2.84
N SER A 116 -20.10 -55.19 -2.93
CA SER A 116 -19.06 -54.22 -3.22
C SER A 116 -18.13 -53.88 -2.05
N ALA A 117 -18.29 -54.52 -0.88
CA ALA A 117 -17.39 -54.33 0.25
C ALA A 117 -15.92 -54.60 -0.09
N SER A 118 -15.62 -55.61 -0.93
CA SER A 118 -14.25 -55.87 -1.40
C SER A 118 -13.69 -54.71 -2.22
N TYR A 119 -14.51 -54.05 -3.04
CA TYR A 119 -14.10 -52.86 -3.78
C TYR A 119 -13.84 -51.68 -2.87
N HIS A 120 -14.57 -51.55 -1.76
CA HIS A 120 -14.29 -50.52 -0.76
C HIS A 120 -12.95 -50.74 -0.08
N ASP A 121 -12.62 -51.98 0.29
CA ASP A 121 -11.33 -52.32 0.89
C ASP A 121 -10.16 -52.04 -0.07
N GLU A 122 -10.32 -52.36 -1.35
CA GLU A 122 -9.34 -52.03 -2.41
C GLU A 122 -9.13 -50.52 -2.54
N ILE A 123 -10.22 -49.74 -2.58
CA ILE A 123 -10.16 -48.27 -2.64
C ILE A 123 -9.45 -47.70 -1.41
N GLU A 124 -9.73 -48.22 -0.21
CA GLU A 124 -9.08 -47.78 1.02
C GLU A 124 -7.57 -48.08 1.02
N GLN A 125 -7.18 -49.23 0.48
CA GLN A 125 -5.76 -49.59 0.35
C GLN A 125 -5.05 -48.68 -0.66
N GLU A 126 -5.63 -48.47 -1.84
CA GLU A 126 -5.09 -47.52 -2.83
C GLU A 126 -4.96 -46.12 -2.24
N PHE A 127 -5.96 -45.66 -1.49
CA PHE A 127 -5.94 -44.35 -0.86
C PHE A 127 -4.81 -44.22 0.17
N LYS A 128 -4.57 -45.27 0.98
CA LYS A 128 -3.45 -45.30 1.94
C LYS A 128 -2.10 -45.21 1.22
N MET A 129 -1.92 -45.97 0.14
CA MET A 129 -0.69 -45.93 -0.67
C MET A 129 -0.41 -44.53 -1.23
N LEU A 130 -1.44 -43.85 -1.74
CA LEU A 130 -1.31 -42.47 -2.26
C LEU A 130 -0.95 -41.47 -1.15
N LEU A 131 -1.47 -41.67 0.07
CA LEU A 131 -1.15 -40.80 1.20
C LEU A 131 0.32 -40.95 1.62
N GLU A 132 0.82 -42.19 1.67
CA GLU A 132 2.22 -42.48 1.96
C GLU A 132 3.18 -41.89 0.91
N GLU A 133 2.82 -41.99 -0.37
CA GLU A 133 3.58 -41.36 -1.45
C GLU A 133 3.60 -39.82 -1.31
N ASN A 134 2.45 -39.22 -0.99
CA ASN A 134 2.35 -37.79 -0.75
C ASN A 134 3.24 -37.34 0.40
N ASP A 135 3.23 -38.07 1.52
CA ASP A 135 4.06 -37.79 2.68
C ASP A 135 5.56 -37.91 2.34
N ALA A 136 5.95 -38.90 1.55
CA ALA A 136 7.34 -39.04 1.08
C ALA A 136 7.77 -37.86 0.19
N LEU A 137 6.90 -37.38 -0.69
CA LEU A 137 7.17 -36.21 -1.53
C LEU A 137 7.22 -34.91 -0.70
N ASN A 138 6.33 -34.76 0.27
CA ASN A 138 6.31 -33.62 1.17
C ASN A 138 7.58 -33.54 2.01
N LYS A 139 8.08 -34.68 2.52
CA LYS A 139 9.37 -34.77 3.23
C LYS A 139 10.52 -34.30 2.33
N LYS A 140 10.64 -34.87 1.12
CA LYS A 140 11.67 -34.44 0.15
C LYS A 140 11.60 -32.95 -0.17
N GLN A 141 10.40 -32.38 -0.26
CA GLN A 141 10.23 -30.95 -0.52
C GLN A 141 10.54 -30.09 0.71
N ALA A 142 10.28 -30.59 1.91
CA ALA A 142 10.66 -29.94 3.17
C ALA A 142 12.18 -29.86 3.30
N ASP A 143 12.90 -30.97 3.03
CA ASP A 143 14.36 -31.02 3.07
C ASP A 143 14.99 -30.02 2.09
N LYS A 144 14.44 -29.92 0.87
CA LYS A 144 14.87 -28.91 -0.12
C LYS A 144 14.64 -27.48 0.38
N ARG A 145 13.48 -27.21 0.96
CA ARG A 145 13.15 -25.89 1.52
C ARG A 145 14.08 -25.52 2.68
N GLU A 146 14.43 -26.48 3.51
CA GLU A 146 15.37 -26.27 4.61
C GLU A 146 16.77 -25.96 4.09
N ALA A 147 17.27 -26.73 3.12
CA ALA A 147 18.55 -26.45 2.48
C ALA A 147 18.60 -25.05 1.83
N GLU A 148 17.56 -24.68 1.08
CA GLU A 148 17.44 -23.33 0.50
C GLU A 148 17.37 -22.23 1.57
N SER A 149 16.68 -22.48 2.68
CA SER A 149 16.59 -21.54 3.79
C SER A 149 17.92 -21.34 4.50
N VAL A 150 18.74 -22.39 4.65
CA VAL A 150 20.07 -22.32 5.24
C VAL A 150 20.99 -21.48 4.34
N GLU A 151 21.01 -21.76 3.03
CA GLU A 151 21.79 -20.98 2.08
C GLU A 151 21.38 -19.51 2.04
N LYS A 152 20.06 -19.23 2.08
CA LYS A 152 19.56 -17.86 2.16
C LYS A 152 20.00 -17.18 3.45
N ARG A 153 19.95 -17.87 4.59
CA ARG A 153 20.41 -17.33 5.88
C ARG A 153 21.89 -16.98 5.83
N ARG A 154 22.73 -17.86 5.27
CA ARG A 154 24.17 -17.61 5.12
C ARG A 154 24.45 -16.38 4.25
N ARG A 155 23.75 -16.23 3.12
CA ARG A 155 23.88 -15.04 2.26
C ARG A 155 23.45 -13.76 2.98
N MET A 156 22.36 -13.80 3.73
CA MET A 156 21.90 -12.67 4.53
C MET A 156 22.94 -12.29 5.61
N GLU A 157 23.55 -13.27 6.28
CA GLU A 157 24.62 -13.03 7.25
C GLU A 157 25.84 -12.37 6.58
N GLU A 158 26.28 -12.87 5.43
CA GLU A 158 27.37 -12.28 4.64
C GLU A 158 27.04 -10.83 4.22
N GLU A 159 25.82 -10.56 3.77
CA GLU A 159 25.36 -9.20 3.41
C GLU A 159 25.32 -8.25 4.62
N ILE A 160 24.83 -8.73 5.77
CA ILE A 160 24.75 -7.93 7.00
C ILE A 160 26.16 -7.56 7.47
N VAL A 161 27.09 -8.52 7.49
CA VAL A 161 28.49 -8.26 7.87
C VAL A 161 29.09 -7.19 6.95
N ALA A 162 28.91 -7.33 5.63
CA ALA A 162 29.42 -6.34 4.67
C ALA A 162 28.78 -4.95 4.83
N MET A 163 27.50 -4.87 5.21
CA MET A 163 26.85 -3.59 5.51
C MET A 163 27.39 -2.95 6.79
N VAL A 164 27.59 -3.75 7.85
CA VAL A 164 28.15 -3.29 9.12
C VAL A 164 29.57 -2.78 8.92
N GLU A 165 30.41 -3.51 8.19
CA GLU A 165 31.79 -3.08 7.89
C GLU A 165 31.82 -1.74 7.14
N LYS A 166 30.98 -1.57 6.11
CA LYS A 166 30.86 -0.30 5.39
C LYS A 166 30.40 0.83 6.29
N HIS A 167 29.42 0.57 7.16
CA HIS A 167 28.92 1.57 8.08
C HIS A 167 29.99 2.00 9.09
N VAL A 168 30.74 1.04 9.65
CA VAL A 168 31.86 1.32 10.56
C VAL A 168 32.92 2.18 9.86
N GLN A 169 33.33 1.83 8.64
CA GLN A 169 34.29 2.63 7.86
C GLN A 169 33.81 4.05 7.55
N GLN A 170 32.55 4.22 7.18
CA GLN A 170 31.98 5.54 6.94
C GLN A 170 31.94 6.36 8.22
N SER A 171 31.49 5.75 9.33
CA SER A 171 31.41 6.39 10.63
C SER A 171 32.79 6.81 11.15
N SER A 172 33.84 6.03 10.92
CA SER A 172 35.20 6.38 11.34
C SER A 172 35.73 7.57 10.54
N VAL A 173 35.52 7.60 9.22
CA VAL A 173 35.90 8.73 8.37
C VAL A 173 35.15 10.01 8.75
N GLU A 174 33.86 9.89 9.08
CA GLU A 174 33.06 11.03 9.55
C GLU A 174 33.52 11.52 10.93
N LEU A 175 33.86 10.61 11.83
CA LEU A 175 34.39 10.93 13.15
C LEU A 175 35.71 11.69 13.03
N GLU A 176 36.66 11.20 12.23
CA GLU A 176 37.95 11.87 12.00
C GLU A 176 37.79 13.28 11.42
N LYS A 177 36.81 13.49 10.52
CA LYS A 177 36.52 14.83 9.97
C LYS A 177 35.98 15.76 11.06
N ARG A 178 35.01 15.29 11.85
CA ARG A 178 34.43 16.08 12.94
C ARG A 178 35.45 16.40 14.02
N GLU A 179 36.34 15.46 14.35
CA GLU A 179 37.43 15.70 15.29
C GLU A 179 38.36 16.82 14.78
N LYS A 180 38.74 16.81 13.50
CA LYS A 180 39.54 17.88 12.89
C LYS A 180 38.82 19.22 12.95
N GLU A 181 37.55 19.27 12.58
CA GLU A 181 36.73 20.49 12.67
C GLU A 181 36.70 21.04 14.10
N VAL A 182 36.47 20.18 15.10
CA VAL A 182 36.45 20.58 16.51
C VAL A 182 37.81 21.13 16.94
N LEU A 183 38.92 20.51 16.54
CA LEU A 183 40.27 20.98 16.84
C LEU A 183 40.54 22.35 16.20
N GLU A 184 40.17 22.55 14.94
CA GLU A 184 40.27 23.85 14.24
C GLU A 184 39.46 24.94 14.97
N TRP A 185 38.25 24.60 15.45
CA TRP A 185 37.43 25.53 16.25
C TRP A 185 38.04 25.84 17.61
N ILE A 186 38.66 24.86 18.28
CA ILE A 186 39.37 25.08 19.55
C ILE A 186 40.55 26.04 19.32
N GLU A 187 41.31 25.88 18.24
CA GLU A 187 42.39 26.79 17.89
C GLU A 187 41.87 28.20 17.60
N ARG A 188 40.83 28.32 16.76
CA ARG A 188 40.18 29.59 16.43
C ARG A 188 39.55 30.29 17.64
N SER A 189 39.10 29.52 18.64
CA SER A 189 38.48 30.07 19.85
C SER A 189 39.45 30.88 20.71
N LYS A 190 40.75 30.65 20.57
CA LYS A 190 41.79 31.43 21.26
C LYS A 190 41.85 32.87 20.77
N ASP A 191 41.44 33.11 19.52
CA ASP A 191 41.42 34.44 18.91
C ASP A 191 40.10 35.20 19.17
N PHE A 192 39.16 34.62 19.94
CA PHE A 192 37.90 35.27 20.26
C PHE A 192 38.08 36.40 21.28
N VAL A 193 37.27 37.45 21.13
CA VAL A 193 37.32 38.62 22.01
C VAL A 193 36.55 38.30 23.30
N THR A 194 37.26 38.27 24.41
CA THR A 194 36.70 38.14 25.78
C THR A 194 36.69 39.51 26.47
N LEU A 195 35.92 39.66 27.55
CA LEU A 195 35.82 40.92 28.31
C LEU A 195 37.18 41.48 28.73
N ASP A 196 38.12 40.60 29.08
CA ASP A 196 39.47 40.99 29.51
C ASP A 196 40.38 41.46 28.36
N ASN A 197 40.12 41.02 27.12
CA ASN A 197 40.91 41.31 25.91
C ASN A 197 40.21 42.33 24.98
N MET A 198 39.12 42.96 25.42
CA MET A 198 38.33 43.87 24.58
C MET A 198 39.13 45.10 24.14
N ASP A 199 39.73 45.81 25.10
CA ASP A 199 40.39 47.10 24.83
C ASP A 199 41.60 46.92 23.91
N GLU A 200 42.42 45.89 24.14
CA GLU A 200 43.58 45.56 23.30
C GLU A 200 43.17 45.21 21.85
N MET A 201 42.05 44.49 21.68
CA MET A 201 41.53 44.15 20.35
C MET A 201 40.93 45.36 19.62
N ILE A 202 40.30 46.28 20.34
CA ILE A 202 39.79 47.55 19.78
C ILE A 202 40.95 48.39 19.26
N GLU A 203 42.01 48.55 20.04
CA GLU A 203 43.20 49.30 19.60
C GLU A 203 43.87 48.64 18.39
N ARG A 204 44.02 47.30 18.40
CA ARG A 204 44.58 46.54 17.26
C ARG A 204 43.76 46.75 15.98
N ALA A 205 42.43 46.73 16.08
CA ALA A 205 41.54 46.94 14.95
C ALA A 205 41.60 48.39 14.41
N LEU A 206 41.78 49.39 15.28
CA LEU A 206 41.98 50.78 14.88
C LEU A 206 43.35 51.04 14.26
N GLU A 207 44.39 50.32 14.70
CA GLU A 207 45.75 50.46 14.19
C GLU A 207 45.94 49.80 12.82
N SER A 208 45.31 48.64 12.60
CA SER A 208 45.46 47.85 11.37
C SER A 208 44.12 47.68 10.64
N PRO A 209 43.71 48.66 9.81
CA PRO A 209 42.52 48.52 8.97
C PRO A 209 42.76 47.48 7.86
N VAL A 210 41.91 46.46 7.78
CA VAL A 210 42.00 45.39 6.76
C VAL A 210 40.97 45.63 5.66
N ASP A 211 41.43 45.63 4.40
CA ASP A 211 40.57 45.74 3.22
C ASP A 211 40.22 44.37 2.65
N PHE A 212 38.91 44.11 2.50
CA PHE A 212 38.39 42.90 1.85
C PHE A 212 38.00 43.13 0.39
N ASN A 213 38.16 44.35 -0.14
CA ASN A 213 37.84 44.66 -1.53
C ASN A 213 38.87 44.03 -2.48
N PHE A 214 38.37 43.22 -3.42
CA PHE A 214 39.17 42.70 -4.53
C PHE A 214 38.32 42.68 -5.80
N ALA A 215 38.97 42.93 -6.94
CA ALA A 215 38.35 42.75 -8.25
C ALA A 215 38.69 41.37 -8.80
N MET A 216 37.74 40.74 -9.51
CA MET A 216 37.99 39.51 -10.24
C MET A 216 37.85 39.75 -11.74
N ASP A 217 38.82 39.25 -12.49
CA ASP A 217 38.78 39.25 -13.95
C ASP A 217 37.86 38.13 -14.48
N VAL A 218 37.48 38.19 -15.75
CA VAL A 218 36.68 37.15 -16.43
C VAL A 218 37.41 35.80 -16.43
N HIS A 219 38.75 35.83 -16.34
CA HIS A 219 39.61 34.65 -16.20
C HIS A 219 39.76 34.15 -14.75
N GLY A 220 39.04 34.73 -13.79
CA GLY A 220 39.06 34.30 -12.38
C GLY A 220 40.32 34.70 -11.60
N ARG A 221 41.13 35.64 -12.13
CA ARG A 221 42.30 36.17 -11.40
C ARG A 221 41.86 37.24 -10.42
N MET A 222 42.30 37.11 -9.16
CA MET A 222 42.00 38.07 -8.09
C MET A 222 43.04 39.20 -8.07
N PHE A 223 42.57 40.44 -8.15
CA PHE A 223 43.38 41.65 -7.99
C PHE A 223 42.99 42.36 -6.70
N LYS A 224 43.91 42.39 -5.74
CA LYS A 224 43.74 43.11 -4.46
C LYS A 224 44.25 44.54 -4.59
N GLY A 225 43.60 45.48 -3.90
CA GLY A 225 44.03 46.87 -3.81
C GLY A 225 45.35 47.07 -3.06
N LYS A 226 45.80 48.33 -2.96
CA LYS A 226 46.92 48.70 -2.11
C LYS A 226 46.54 48.52 -0.63
N PRO A 227 47.47 48.13 0.26
CA PRO A 227 47.17 48.03 1.68
C PRO A 227 46.79 49.41 2.26
N LEU A 228 45.76 49.42 3.10
CA LEU A 228 45.32 50.64 3.80
C LEU A 228 46.35 51.00 4.88
N VAL A 229 46.70 52.29 4.97
CA VAL A 229 47.59 52.83 5.99
C VAL A 229 46.78 53.80 6.85
N LYS A 230 46.88 53.68 8.19
CA LYS A 230 46.11 54.48 9.17
C LYS A 230 46.22 55.99 8.93
N TYR A 231 47.43 56.45 8.58
CA TYR A 231 47.69 57.85 8.23
C TYR A 231 48.16 57.92 6.79
N ASN A 232 47.49 58.74 5.98
CA ASN A 232 47.98 59.08 4.65
C ASN A 232 49.07 60.14 4.80
N THR A 233 50.33 59.71 4.87
CA THR A 233 51.51 60.58 5.00
C THR A 233 51.63 61.58 3.85
N GLU A 234 51.05 61.29 2.68
CA GLU A 234 51.02 62.20 1.53
C GLU A 234 50.18 63.46 1.80
N ASN A 235 49.11 63.35 2.58
CA ASN A 235 48.27 64.50 2.95
C ASN A 235 48.88 65.36 4.07
N LEU A 236 49.72 64.78 4.92
CA LEU A 236 50.36 65.50 6.03
C LEU A 236 51.52 66.38 5.58
N LEU A 237 52.18 66.05 4.46
CA LEU A 237 53.24 66.87 3.85
C LEU A 237 52.70 68.07 3.05
N LEU A 238 51.39 68.13 2.80
CA LEU A 238 50.72 69.22 2.07
C LEU A 238 50.28 70.38 2.98
N THR A 239 50.29 70.22 4.30
CA THR A 239 50.02 71.31 5.24
C THR A 239 51.29 72.16 5.40
N LYS A 240 51.44 73.19 4.56
CA LYS A 240 52.41 74.27 4.81
C LYS A 240 52.04 74.96 6.15
N PRO A 241 53.00 75.28 7.04
CA PRO A 241 52.69 76.06 8.23
C PRO A 241 52.17 77.44 7.81
N VAL A 242 51.08 77.89 8.43
CA VAL A 242 50.49 79.21 8.22
C VAL A 242 51.55 80.26 8.62
N SER A 243 52.11 80.96 7.64
CA SER A 243 53.00 82.11 7.84
C SER A 243 52.22 83.26 8.48
N GLU A 244 52.87 84.00 9.37
CA GLU A 244 52.35 85.01 10.34
C GLU A 244 51.61 86.24 9.77
N GLU A 245 51.13 86.23 8.52
CA GLU A 245 50.64 87.43 7.82
C GLU A 245 49.11 87.52 7.61
N THR A 246 48.29 86.89 8.46
CA THR A 246 46.83 87.13 8.43
C THR A 246 46.27 87.48 9.81
N VAL A 247 46.66 88.66 10.29
CA VAL A 247 45.93 89.38 11.35
C VAL A 247 44.53 89.72 10.85
N ALA A 248 43.50 89.28 11.59
CA ALA A 248 42.10 89.56 11.27
C ALA A 248 41.79 91.06 11.31
N ARG A 249 41.37 91.61 10.18
CA ARG A 249 40.95 93.01 10.04
C ARG A 249 39.53 93.18 10.54
N ILE A 250 39.35 93.62 11.78
CA ILE A 250 38.05 93.97 12.37
C ILE A 250 37.60 95.33 11.78
N PRO A 251 36.45 95.44 11.11
CA PRO A 251 35.91 96.74 10.68
C PRO A 251 35.06 97.37 11.79
N PHE A 252 35.48 98.55 12.26
CA PHE A 252 34.73 99.41 13.18
C PHE A 252 33.52 100.06 12.50
N GLY A 253 32.33 99.98 13.11
CA GLY A 253 31.11 100.65 12.63
C GLY A 253 30.06 100.89 13.73
N ARG A 254 30.18 102.06 14.38
CA ARG A 254 29.23 102.90 15.16
C ARG A 254 27.89 102.32 15.67
N LEU A 255 27.70 102.33 17.00
CA LEU A 255 26.42 102.17 17.71
C LEU A 255 25.48 103.39 17.54
N LYS A 256 24.16 103.14 17.47
CA LYS A 256 23.04 103.79 18.21
C LYS A 256 21.71 103.10 17.78
N ASP A 257 21.12 102.28 18.64
CA ASP A 257 20.01 102.55 19.61
C ASP A 257 18.69 101.98 19.02
N LEU A 258 18.25 100.79 19.45
CA LEU A 258 17.41 100.46 20.63
C LEU A 258 15.90 100.54 20.32
N SER A 259 15.22 99.39 20.35
CA SER A 259 13.97 99.15 21.10
C SER A 259 13.46 97.71 20.86
N ASP A 260 13.22 97.01 21.98
CA ASP A 260 12.15 96.05 22.33
C ASP A 260 11.75 94.97 21.30
N GLU A 261 11.71 93.67 21.61
CA GLU A 261 10.86 92.96 22.58
C GLU A 261 11.56 91.62 22.96
N SER A 262 11.84 91.30 24.23
CA SER A 262 11.00 90.49 25.15
C SER A 262 10.39 89.23 24.47
N THR A 263 10.55 87.96 24.87
CA THR A 263 10.26 87.38 26.19
C THR A 263 10.43 85.84 26.13
N GLN A 264 11.13 85.24 27.11
CA GLN A 264 10.89 83.93 27.79
C GLN A 264 10.95 82.58 27.04
N GLN A 265 11.81 81.66 27.52
CA GLN A 265 11.49 80.40 28.27
C GLN A 265 11.05 79.24 27.34
N THR A 266 11.55 77.99 27.42
CA THR A 266 11.51 76.99 28.51
C THR A 266 12.44 75.81 28.12
N LEU A 267 13.37 75.33 28.95
CA LEU A 267 13.25 74.23 29.95
C LEU A 267 13.05 72.79 29.39
N THR A 268 14.09 71.98 29.62
CA THR A 268 14.08 70.61 30.20
C THR A 268 13.01 69.59 29.76
N ASN A 269 13.45 68.55 29.05
CA ASN A 269 13.62 67.16 29.57
C ASN A 269 14.37 66.32 28.54
#